data_AF-A0A7Y8RR69-F1
#
_entry.id   AF-A0A7Y8RR69-F1
#
_cell.length_a   1.000
_cell.length_b   1.000
_cell.length_c   1.000
_cell.angle_alpha   90.00
_cell.angle_beta   90.00
_cell.angle_gamma   90.00
#
_symmetry.space_group_name_H-M   'P 1'
#
loop_
_entity.id
_entity.type
_entity.pdbx_description
1 polymer ?
#
loop_
_entity_poly.entity_id
_entity_poly.type
_entity_poly.pdbx_seq_one_letter_code
_entity_poly.pdbx_strand_id
1 'polypeptide(L)' 'AQRGILLRLFVHDGSLRFGLPDTEADWQRLDEALVAYKDAT' A
#
# COMPACT_ATOMS: atom_id res chain seq x y z
N ALA A 1 -5.02 10.34 2.63
CA ALA A 1 -4.33 9.04 2.77
C ALA A 1 -4.19 8.72 4.25
N GLN A 2 -4.65 7.55 4.71
CA GLN A 2 -4.72 7.23 6.15
C GLN A 2 -3.45 6.58 6.71
N ARG A 3 -2.66 5.91 5.86
CA ARG A 3 -1.47 5.13 6.26
C ARG A 3 -0.15 5.68 5.72
N GLY A 4 -0.16 6.87 5.09
CA GLY A 4 1.05 7.47 4.52
C GLY A 4 1.73 6.66 3.40
N ILE A 5 1.01 5.78 2.71
CA ILE A 5 1.51 5.00 1.58
C ILE A 5 1.05 5.66 0.28
N LEU A 6 1.99 5.96 -0.61
CA LEU A 6 1.68 6.50 -1.93
C LEU A 6 1.17 5.39 -2.84
N LEU A 7 0.01 5.59 -3.43
CA LEU A 7 -0.62 4.63 -4.32
C LEU A 7 -1.40 5.31 -5.44
N ARG A 8 -1.51 4.61 -6.58
CA ARG A 8 -2.29 5.04 -7.73
C ARG A 8 -3.31 3.95 -8.08
N LEU A 9 -4.57 4.34 -8.14
CA LEU A 9 -5.66 3.51 -8.67
C LEU A 9 -5.74 3.64 -10.19
N PHE A 10 -5.76 2.51 -10.88
CA PHE A 10 -6.06 2.43 -12.30
C PHE A 10 -7.53 2.03 -12.46
N VAL A 11 -8.36 3.00 -12.86
CA VAL A 11 -9.82 2.82 -12.90
C VAL A 11 -10.26 1.78 -13.94
N HIS A 12 -9.45 1.54 -14.97
CA HIS A 12 -9.81 0.65 -16.07
C HIS A 12 -9.94 -0.83 -15.68
N ASP A 13 -9.11 -1.30 -14.75
CA ASP A 13 -9.04 -2.70 -14.30
C ASP A 13 -9.15 -2.84 -12.78
N GLY A 14 -9.29 -1.72 -12.06
CA GLY A 14 -9.32 -1.69 -10.60
C GLY A 14 -7.97 -1.99 -9.94
N SER A 15 -6.87 -2.03 -10.71
CA SER A 15 -5.55 -2.35 -10.17
C SER A 15 -4.95 -1.17 -9.39
N LEU A 16 -4.09 -1.49 -8.43
CA LEU A 16 -3.35 -0.53 -7.62
C LEU A 16 -1.85 -0.65 -7.89
N ARG A 17 -1.18 0.49 -8.03
CA ARG A 17 0.28 0.57 -8.00
C ARG A 17 0.74 1.27 -6.73
N PHE A 18 1.70 0.67 -6.04
CA PHE A 18 2.39 1.26 -4.91
C PHE A 18 3.60 2.08 -5.40
N GLY A 19 3.84 3.23 -4.76
CA GLY A 19 5.11 3.93 -4.87
C GLY A 19 6.23 3.05 -4.32
N LEU A 20 7.43 3.16 -4.87
CA LEU A 20 8.58 2.40 -4.39
C LEU A 20 8.98 2.92 -2.99
N PRO A 21 9.09 2.05 -1.97
CA PRO A 21 9.62 2.43 -0.66
C PRO A 21 11.10 2.82 -0.77
N ASP A 22 11.53 3.85 -0.03
CA ASP A 22 12.91 4.36 -0.05
C ASP A 22 13.73 3.80 1.13
N THR A 23 13.07 3.55 2.27
CA THR A 23 13.72 3.06 3.49
C THR A 23 13.10 1.75 4.00
N GLU A 24 13.81 1.04 4.88
CA GLU A 24 13.28 -0.14 5.57
C GLU A 24 11.99 0.17 6.33
N ALA A 25 11.89 1.37 6.92
CA ALA A 25 10.68 1.81 7.62
C ALA A 25 9.50 1.99 6.66
N ASP A 26 9.75 2.37 5.40
CA ASP A 26 8.69 2.45 4.38
C ASP A 26 8.25 1.05 3.92
N TRP A 27 9.19 0.09 3.83
CA TRP A 27 8.87 -1.31 3.56
C TRP A 27 8.02 -1.93 4.68
N GLN A 28 8.43 -1.75 5.94
CA GLN A 28 7.68 -2.25 7.10
C GLN A 28 6.26 -1.68 7.15
N ARG A 29 6.09 -0.37 6.86
CA ARG A 29 4.78 0.28 6.80
C ARG A 29 3.88 -0.32 5.72
N LEU A 30 4.45 -0.66 4.56
CA LEU A 30 3.72 -1.31 3.48
C LEU A 30 3.27 -2.71 3.88
N ASP A 31 4.17 -3.51 4.47
CA ASP A 31 3.87 -4.87 4.92
C ASP A 31 2.72 -4.90 5.95
N GLU A 32 2.81 -4.06 7.00
CA GLU A 32 1.76 -3.93 8.01
C GLU A 32 0.41 -3.52 7.41
N ALA A 33 0.41 -2.66 6.40
CA ALA A 33 -0.81 -2.25 5.72
C ALA A 33 -1.44 -3.39 4.92
N LEU A 34 -0.63 -4.22 4.27
CA LEU A 34 -1.10 -5.38 3.50
C LEU A 34 -1.64 -6.49 4.43
N VAL A 35 -0.96 -6.75 5.56
CA VAL A 35 -1.44 -7.68 6.58
C VAL A 35 -2.79 -7.21 7.15
N ALA A 36 -2.89 -5.94 7.55
CA ALA A 36 -4.12 -5.38 8.09
C ALA A 36 -5.28 -5.40 7.06
N TYR A 37 -4.99 -5.24 5.76
CA TYR A 37 -6.00 -5.38 4.71
C TYR A 37 -6.49 -6.82 4.58
N LYS A 38 -5.56 -7.79 4.57
CA LYS A 38 -5.89 -9.22 4.49
C LYS A 38 -6.78 -9.65 5.65
N ASP A 39 -6.51 -9.17 6.85
CA ASP A 39 -7.23 -9.58 8.06
C ASP A 39 -8.57 -8.86 8.25
N ALA A 40 -8.79 -7.74 7.54
CA ALA A 40 -10.05 -6.99 7.55
C ALA A 40 -11.07 -7.50 6.51
N THR A 41 -10.68 -8.45 5.66
CA THR A 41 -11.49 -9.04 4.58
C THR A 41 -11.93 -10.45 4.96
#